data_AF-A0AA88SQF8-F1
#
_entry.id   AF-A0AA88SQF8-F1
#
_cell.length_a   1.000
_cell.length_b   1.000
_cell.length_c   1.000
_cell.angle_alpha   90.00
_cell.angle_beta   90.00
_cell.angle_gamma   90.00
#
_symmetry.space_group_name_H-M   'P 1'
#
loop_
_entity.id
_entity.type
_entity.pdbx_description
1 polymer ?
#
loop_
_entity_poly.entity_id
_entity_poly.type
_entity_poly.pdbx_seq_one_letter_code
_entity_poly.pdbx_strand_id
1 'polypeptide(L)'
;MLQIYLQDKKSQTLRQDKILRKQKPEPQTWPDMFLNSVPKCTQNSSASKIQNFSTLPKIIQDFLFYQHCRHFPMLLNNPGKCGGPQNSADVFLLLVIKSSPPNYDRREVLRKTWALERLQSGVWIRTVFISGTTGDGYEKERLNKLLELENREYQDILQWDFDDTFYNLTLKQILFLEWMEKFCPDAHFLLNGDDDIFANTDNMVQYLTGLDDNDGSKHLFTGHLIQYGRPIRHPDSKYNIPVQVHKSDSYPPYCGGGGFLLSQFTSRVIYTMSHSIPLLPIDDVYMGMCLEKARLQPRHHIGVRTFGLYVPSGQHEAYNPCYYREVLLVHRFLPYQIYIMWHEIHRDLNCTKRTKVNENSEIFML
;
A
#
# COMPACT_ATOMS: atom_id res chain seq x y z
N MET A 1 -7.77 38.12 -17.82
CA MET A 1 -8.59 36.89 -17.66
C MET A 1 -7.85 35.76 -16.96
N LEU A 2 -6.60 35.42 -17.33
CA LEU A 2 -5.79 34.39 -16.62
C LEU A 2 -5.43 34.75 -15.15
N GLN A 3 -5.18 36.02 -14.84
CA GLN A 3 -4.83 36.44 -13.47
C GLN A 3 -6.00 36.38 -12.49
N ILE A 4 -7.23 36.62 -12.95
CA ILE A 4 -8.43 36.58 -12.10
C ILE A 4 -8.78 35.11 -11.75
N TYR A 5 -8.62 34.19 -12.72
CA TYR A 5 -8.87 32.76 -12.52
C TYR A 5 -7.89 32.11 -11.52
N LEU A 6 -6.64 32.58 -11.46
CA LEU A 6 -5.64 32.11 -10.50
C LEU A 6 -5.86 32.68 -9.09
N GLN A 7 -6.41 33.90 -8.96
CA GLN A 7 -6.73 34.50 -7.67
C GLN A 7 -7.97 33.85 -7.02
N ASP A 8 -9.00 33.52 -7.82
CA ASP A 8 -10.19 32.84 -7.30
C ASP A 8 -9.90 31.41 -6.82
N LYS A 9 -9.05 30.66 -7.55
CA LYS A 9 -8.59 29.35 -7.05
C LYS A 9 -7.75 29.49 -5.79
N LYS A 10 -6.80 30.44 -5.72
CA LYS A 10 -6.02 30.70 -4.49
C LYS A 10 -6.93 31.01 -3.30
N SER A 11 -8.00 31.79 -3.51
CA SER A 11 -8.93 32.18 -2.44
C SER A 11 -9.84 31.03 -1.99
N GLN A 12 -10.20 30.10 -2.88
CA GLN A 12 -10.91 28.87 -2.54
C GLN A 12 -10.00 27.85 -1.83
N THR A 13 -8.75 27.68 -2.28
CA THR A 13 -7.75 26.82 -1.61
C THR A 13 -7.41 27.34 -0.22
N LEU A 14 -7.23 28.66 -0.05
CA LEU A 14 -7.01 29.29 1.26
C LEU A 14 -8.23 29.18 2.20
N ARG A 15 -9.45 29.12 1.67
CA ARG A 15 -10.67 28.88 2.46
C ARG A 15 -10.78 27.42 2.89
N GLN A 16 -10.47 26.46 2.01
CA GLN A 16 -10.42 25.03 2.36
C GLN A 16 -9.27 24.73 3.34
N ASP A 17 -8.08 25.29 3.14
CA ASP A 17 -6.95 25.17 4.08
C ASP A 17 -7.27 25.75 5.46
N LYS A 18 -8.05 26.83 5.53
CA LYS A 18 -8.53 27.39 6.81
C LYS A 18 -9.61 26.55 7.48
N ILE A 19 -10.39 25.79 6.71
CA ILE A 19 -11.40 24.85 7.25
C ILE A 19 -10.71 23.57 7.74
N LEU A 20 -9.73 23.04 6.99
CA LEU A 20 -8.87 21.91 7.39
C LEU A 20 -8.00 22.23 8.61
N ARG A 21 -7.45 23.45 8.72
CA ARG A 21 -6.68 23.89 9.90
C ARG A 21 -7.52 24.06 11.17
N LYS A 22 -8.84 24.24 11.06
CA LYS A 22 -9.75 24.39 12.21
C LYS A 22 -10.19 23.05 12.83
N GLN A 23 -9.83 21.92 12.21
CA GLN A 23 -10.06 20.58 12.74
C GLN A 23 -8.73 19.85 12.99
N LYS A 24 -7.67 20.56 13.42
CA LYS A 24 -6.53 19.89 14.04
C LYS A 24 -6.96 19.50 15.46
N PRO A 25 -7.20 18.21 15.78
CA PRO A 25 -7.33 17.81 17.17
C PRO A 25 -6.06 18.27 17.90
N GLU A 26 -6.23 18.76 19.14
CA GLU A 26 -5.10 18.95 20.04
C GLU A 26 -4.28 17.65 20.07
N PRO A 27 -2.93 17.72 20.13
CA PRO A 27 -2.11 16.53 20.22
C PRO A 27 -2.48 15.79 21.51
N GLN A 28 -3.34 14.78 21.37
CA GLN A 28 -3.61 13.83 22.43
C GLN A 28 -2.29 13.16 22.73
N THR A 29 -1.75 13.42 23.93
CA THR A 29 -0.59 12.71 24.45
C THR A 29 -1.01 11.28 24.74
N TRP A 30 -0.88 10.41 23.75
CA TRP A 30 -0.98 8.98 23.97
C TRP A 30 0.23 8.54 24.80
N PRO A 31 0.06 7.71 25.85
CA PRO A 31 1.19 7.29 26.66
C PRO A 31 2.30 6.70 25.79
N ASP A 32 3.52 7.24 25.92
CA ASP A 32 4.80 6.83 25.31
C ASP A 32 5.21 5.36 25.56
N MET A 33 4.31 4.54 26.09
CA MET A 33 4.59 3.20 26.62
C MET A 33 5.15 2.21 25.58
N PHE A 34 5.03 2.50 24.28
CA PHE A 34 5.47 1.60 23.19
C PHE A 34 6.70 2.08 22.41
N LEU A 35 7.16 3.32 22.60
CA LEU A 35 8.34 3.82 21.88
C LEU A 35 9.65 3.22 22.42
N ASN A 36 9.68 2.77 23.68
CA ASN A 36 10.95 2.51 24.38
C ASN A 36 11.11 1.10 25.00
N SER A 37 10.18 0.15 24.81
CA SER A 37 10.20 -1.12 25.56
C SER A 37 10.20 -2.40 24.73
N VAL A 38 10.22 -2.33 23.39
CA VAL A 38 10.33 -3.54 22.55
C VAL A 38 11.78 -4.03 22.58
N PRO A 39 12.06 -5.25 23.11
CA PRO A 39 13.41 -5.78 23.09
C PRO A 39 13.91 -5.89 21.66
N LYS A 40 15.17 -5.51 21.43
CA LYS A 40 15.80 -5.67 20.12
C LYS A 40 15.78 -7.15 19.74
N CYS A 41 15.25 -7.46 18.55
CA CYS A 41 15.23 -8.85 18.10
C CYS A 41 16.65 -9.40 17.97
N THR A 42 16.86 -10.63 18.44
CA THR A 42 18.16 -11.30 18.40
C THR A 42 18.22 -12.31 17.27
N GLN A 43 19.43 -12.60 16.82
CA GLN A 43 19.65 -13.55 15.72
C GLN A 43 19.31 -14.98 16.18
N ASN A 44 18.49 -15.71 15.42
CA ASN A 44 18.30 -17.14 15.65
C ASN A 44 19.45 -17.94 15.03
N SER A 45 20.52 -18.16 15.80
CA SER A 45 21.71 -18.88 15.36
C SER A 45 21.42 -20.31 14.85
N SER A 46 20.32 -20.93 15.27
CA SER A 46 19.92 -22.26 14.77
C SER A 46 19.58 -22.27 13.27
N ALA A 47 19.23 -21.12 12.67
CA ALA A 47 18.98 -21.03 11.22
C ALA A 47 20.22 -21.40 10.38
N SER A 48 21.43 -21.24 10.93
CA SER A 48 22.67 -21.67 10.26
C SER A 48 22.76 -23.18 9.99
N LYS A 49 21.95 -23.99 10.70
CA LYS A 49 21.87 -25.45 10.53
C LYS A 49 21.00 -25.87 9.34
N ILE A 50 20.33 -24.93 8.68
CA ILE A 50 19.55 -25.21 7.47
C ILE A 50 20.48 -25.75 6.38
N GLN A 51 20.02 -26.77 5.65
CA GLN A 51 20.81 -27.38 4.60
C GLN A 51 21.23 -26.36 3.53
N ASN A 52 22.53 -26.37 3.19
CA ASN A 52 23.16 -25.45 2.24
C ASN A 52 23.02 -23.95 2.60
N PHE A 53 22.81 -23.61 3.88
CA PHE A 53 22.65 -22.23 4.33
C PHE A 53 23.79 -21.30 3.89
N SER A 54 25.03 -21.75 4.01
CA SER A 54 26.23 -20.97 3.64
C SER A 54 26.32 -20.62 2.15
N THR A 55 25.59 -21.34 1.30
CA THR A 55 25.55 -21.08 -0.16
C THR A 55 24.52 -20.02 -0.55
N LEU A 56 23.63 -19.63 0.38
CA LEU A 56 22.58 -18.66 0.12
C LEU A 56 23.16 -17.24 0.04
N PRO A 57 22.57 -16.34 -0.78
CA PRO A 57 22.91 -14.92 -0.75
C PRO A 57 22.75 -14.35 0.66
N LYS A 58 23.59 -13.36 1.02
CA LYS A 58 23.61 -12.76 2.36
C LYS A 58 22.23 -12.27 2.82
N ILE A 59 21.48 -11.61 1.93
CA ILE A 59 20.12 -11.15 2.21
C ILE A 59 19.15 -12.28 2.60
N ILE A 60 19.30 -13.48 2.02
CA ILE A 60 18.51 -14.66 2.37
C ILE A 60 18.94 -15.21 3.72
N GLN A 61 20.26 -15.26 3.98
CA GLN A 61 20.80 -15.71 5.27
C GLN A 61 20.26 -14.82 6.40
N ASP A 62 20.31 -13.50 6.21
CA ASP A 62 19.80 -12.52 7.17
C ASP A 62 18.29 -12.68 7.35
N PHE A 63 17.53 -12.82 6.27
CA PHE A 63 16.10 -13.11 6.36
C PHE A 63 15.82 -14.36 7.21
N LEU A 64 16.50 -15.48 6.97
CA LEU A 64 16.31 -16.72 7.73
C LEU A 64 16.72 -16.59 9.21
N PHE A 65 17.78 -15.83 9.50
CA PHE A 65 18.21 -15.56 10.87
C PHE A 65 17.17 -14.78 11.67
N TYR A 66 16.46 -13.84 11.02
CA TYR A 66 15.53 -12.92 11.65
C TYR A 66 14.06 -13.17 11.28
N GLN A 67 13.74 -14.29 10.61
CA GLN A 67 12.38 -14.63 10.14
C GLN A 67 11.32 -14.65 11.26
N HIS A 68 11.76 -14.86 12.49
CA HIS A 68 10.91 -14.92 13.69
C HIS A 68 10.64 -13.53 14.30
N CYS A 69 11.38 -12.50 13.90
CA CYS A 69 11.26 -11.14 14.40
C CYS A 69 10.02 -10.47 13.82
N ARG A 70 9.08 -10.06 14.69
CA ARG A 70 7.81 -9.44 14.29
C ARG A 70 7.54 -8.10 14.96
N HIS A 71 8.32 -7.75 15.97
CA HIS A 71 8.11 -6.54 16.76
C HIS A 71 9.34 -5.65 16.63
N PHE A 72 9.10 -4.39 16.31
CA PHE A 72 10.12 -3.37 16.18
C PHE A 72 9.62 -2.08 16.83
N PRO A 73 10.50 -1.29 17.46
CA PRO A 73 10.13 0.02 17.99
C PRO A 73 9.55 0.91 16.89
N MET A 74 8.49 1.65 17.22
CA MET A 74 8.03 2.74 16.36
C MET A 74 8.98 3.93 16.52
N LEU A 75 9.28 4.61 15.42
CA LEU A 75 10.02 5.88 15.40
C LEU A 75 9.08 7.06 15.19
N LEU A 76 8.06 6.88 14.34
CA LEU A 76 7.02 7.87 14.06
C LEU A 76 5.66 7.19 14.15
N ASN A 77 4.78 7.76 14.96
CA ASN A 77 3.42 7.27 15.16
C ASN A 77 2.41 8.41 14.99
N ASN A 78 1.22 8.10 14.45
CA ASN A 78 0.11 9.03 14.26
C ASN A 78 -1.20 8.44 14.81
N PRO A 79 -1.35 8.23 16.13
CA PRO A 79 -2.47 7.50 16.72
C PRO A 79 -3.85 8.16 16.48
N GLY A 80 -3.89 9.47 16.24
CA GLY A 80 -5.11 10.21 15.91
C GLY A 80 -5.50 10.18 14.42
N LYS A 81 -4.77 9.47 13.55
CA LYS A 81 -4.94 9.54 12.09
C LYS A 81 -6.35 9.16 11.62
N CYS A 82 -6.97 8.19 12.29
CA CYS A 82 -8.34 7.77 12.02
C CYS A 82 -9.36 8.40 12.98
N GLY A 83 -9.04 9.55 13.59
CA GLY A 83 -9.87 10.15 14.65
C GLY A 83 -9.76 9.41 16.00
N GLY A 84 -8.80 8.49 16.12
CA GLY A 84 -8.65 7.55 17.23
C GLY A 84 -9.52 6.29 17.06
N PRO A 85 -9.37 5.29 17.94
CA PRO A 85 -10.02 3.99 17.76
C PRO A 85 -11.54 4.08 17.65
N GLN A 86 -12.16 4.90 18.52
CA GLN A 86 -13.61 5.07 18.62
C GLN A 86 -14.25 5.75 17.39
N ASN A 87 -13.48 6.52 16.62
CA ASN A 87 -13.98 7.24 15.44
C ASN A 87 -13.44 6.65 14.13
N SER A 88 -12.73 5.51 14.20
CA SER A 88 -12.08 4.93 13.02
C SER A 88 -13.07 4.44 11.95
N ALA A 89 -14.32 4.19 12.33
CA ALA A 89 -15.44 3.92 11.42
C ALA A 89 -15.79 5.10 10.49
N ASP A 90 -15.37 6.32 10.82
CA ASP A 90 -15.55 7.47 9.91
C ASP A 90 -14.66 7.36 8.67
N VAL A 91 -13.62 6.51 8.71
CA VAL A 91 -12.70 6.28 7.59
C VAL A 91 -13.24 5.17 6.70
N PHE A 92 -13.80 5.55 5.55
CA PHE A 92 -14.30 4.58 4.58
C PHE A 92 -13.16 3.89 3.83
N LEU A 93 -12.17 4.64 3.35
CA LEU A 93 -11.01 4.10 2.63
C LEU A 93 -9.71 4.64 3.23
N LEU A 94 -8.92 3.74 3.81
CA LEU A 94 -7.57 4.03 4.27
C LEU A 94 -6.55 3.62 3.20
N LEU A 95 -5.85 4.59 2.63
CA LEU A 95 -4.76 4.36 1.70
C LEU A 95 -3.49 4.05 2.50
N VAL A 96 -3.00 2.82 2.40
CA VAL A 96 -1.82 2.31 3.09
C VAL A 96 -0.72 2.14 2.07
N ILE A 97 0.18 3.14 2.01
CA ILE A 97 1.16 3.24 0.93
C ILE A 97 2.54 2.86 1.43
N LYS A 98 3.09 1.78 0.89
CA LYS A 98 4.46 1.34 1.12
C LYS A 98 5.41 2.33 0.46
N SER A 99 6.21 3.03 1.26
CA SER A 99 7.22 3.97 0.79
C SER A 99 8.51 3.78 1.58
N SER A 100 9.64 4.20 1.00
CA SER A 100 10.95 4.17 1.66
C SER A 100 11.37 5.59 2.04
N PRO A 101 12.25 5.76 3.04
CA PRO A 101 12.67 7.09 3.50
C PRO A 101 13.07 8.10 2.39
N PRO A 102 13.89 7.74 1.37
CA PRO A 102 14.32 8.69 0.35
C PRO A 102 13.20 9.16 -0.60
N ASN A 103 12.04 8.50 -0.64
CA ASN A 103 10.98 8.73 -1.63
C ASN A 103 10.05 9.91 -1.28
N TYR A 104 10.63 11.04 -0.82
CA TYR A 104 9.86 12.24 -0.47
C TYR A 104 9.05 12.77 -1.68
N ASP A 105 9.65 12.81 -2.86
CA ASP A 105 9.02 13.30 -4.09
C ASP A 105 7.81 12.45 -4.51
N ARG A 106 7.89 11.12 -4.33
CA ARG A 106 6.75 10.21 -4.51
C ARG A 106 5.64 10.54 -3.52
N ARG A 107 5.92 10.54 -2.22
CA ARG A 107 4.89 10.85 -1.21
C ARG A 107 4.24 12.22 -1.44
N GLU A 108 5.04 13.23 -1.76
CA GLU A 108 4.58 14.58 -2.03
C GLU A 108 3.65 14.67 -3.24
N VAL A 109 3.96 13.98 -4.34
CA VAL A 109 3.06 13.97 -5.49
C VAL A 109 1.77 13.20 -5.20
N LEU A 110 1.84 12.13 -4.40
CA LEU A 110 0.67 11.37 -3.99
C LEU A 110 -0.30 12.23 -3.16
N ARG A 111 0.21 13.00 -2.19
CA ARG A 111 -0.58 13.97 -1.40
C ARG A 111 -1.29 15.01 -2.26
N LYS A 112 -0.67 15.41 -3.38
CA LYS A 112 -1.22 16.40 -4.34
C LYS A 112 -2.15 15.80 -5.39
N THR A 113 -2.34 14.48 -5.38
CA THR A 113 -3.09 13.76 -6.40
C THR A 113 -4.06 12.77 -5.75
N TRP A 114 -3.96 11.48 -6.09
CA TRP A 114 -4.96 10.49 -5.70
C TRP A 114 -4.94 10.17 -4.21
N ALA A 115 -3.82 10.36 -3.51
CA ALA A 115 -3.71 10.15 -2.07
C ALA A 115 -4.07 11.38 -1.24
N LEU A 116 -4.64 12.42 -1.86
CA LEU A 116 -5.21 13.57 -1.15
C LEU A 116 -6.34 13.11 -0.24
N GLU A 117 -6.21 13.38 1.05
CA GLU A 117 -7.30 13.17 2.01
C GLU A 117 -8.48 14.10 1.70
N ARG A 118 -9.65 13.51 1.48
CA ARG A 118 -10.85 14.26 1.10
C ARG A 118 -12.12 13.45 1.34
N LEU A 119 -13.24 14.15 1.32
CA LEU A 119 -14.55 13.54 1.15
C LEU A 119 -14.76 13.28 -0.35
N GLN A 120 -14.95 12.01 -0.73
CA GLN A 120 -15.25 11.59 -2.09
C GLN A 120 -16.63 10.92 -2.09
N SER A 121 -17.57 11.44 -2.88
CA SER A 121 -18.94 10.90 -2.95
C SER A 121 -19.60 10.67 -1.58
N GLY A 122 -19.33 11.56 -0.62
CA GLY A 122 -19.91 11.50 0.73
C GLY A 122 -19.16 10.63 1.75
N VAL A 123 -18.06 9.97 1.37
CA VAL A 123 -17.25 9.12 2.26
C VAL A 123 -15.81 9.61 2.39
N TRP A 124 -15.16 9.36 3.53
CA TRP A 124 -13.81 9.84 3.80
C TRP A 124 -12.71 8.91 3.30
N ILE A 125 -11.71 9.52 2.64
CA ILE A 125 -10.44 8.89 2.30
C ILE A 125 -9.34 9.47 3.21
N ARG A 126 -8.56 8.59 3.84
CA ARG A 126 -7.38 8.94 4.64
C ARG A 126 -6.14 8.24 4.09
N THR A 127 -4.95 8.79 4.35
CA THR A 127 -3.70 8.25 3.80
C THR A 127 -2.64 8.08 4.87
N VAL A 128 -2.00 6.92 4.90
CA VAL A 128 -0.77 6.66 5.68
C VAL A 128 0.32 6.10 4.79
N PHE A 129 1.52 6.64 4.95
CA PHE A 129 2.75 6.08 4.39
C PHE A 129 3.41 5.20 5.45
N ILE A 130 3.70 3.95 5.09
CA ILE A 130 4.38 3.01 5.99
C ILE A 130 5.83 2.83 5.55
N SER A 131 6.77 2.98 6.50
CA SER A 131 8.20 3.02 6.23
C SER A 131 9.00 2.26 7.30
N GLY A 132 10.14 1.70 6.90
CA GLY A 132 11.21 1.32 7.82
C GLY A 132 12.27 2.43 7.92
N THR A 133 13.50 2.02 8.21
CA THR A 133 14.73 2.83 8.14
C THR A 133 15.60 2.36 6.98
N THR A 134 16.53 3.18 6.51
CA THR A 134 17.47 2.75 5.45
C THR A 134 18.80 3.49 5.59
N GLY A 135 19.85 2.92 5.01
CA GLY A 135 21.22 3.41 5.15
C GLY A 135 21.84 3.06 6.50
N ASP A 136 23.08 3.50 6.69
CA ASP A 136 23.88 3.24 7.89
C ASP A 136 24.48 4.54 8.44
N GLY A 137 24.80 4.54 9.75
CA GLY A 137 25.46 5.66 10.43
C GLY A 137 24.78 7.00 10.17
N TYR A 138 25.55 7.95 9.62
CA TYR A 138 25.06 9.30 9.32
C TYR A 138 23.89 9.32 8.32
N GLU A 139 23.90 8.47 7.30
CA GLU A 139 22.82 8.47 6.29
C GLU A 139 21.48 8.01 6.89
N LYS A 140 21.50 7.01 7.77
CA LYS A 140 20.31 6.57 8.51
C LYS A 140 19.76 7.68 9.39
N GLU A 141 20.64 8.35 10.14
CA GLU A 141 20.26 9.49 10.99
C GLU A 141 19.66 10.64 10.16
N ARG A 142 20.31 11.00 9.05
CA ARG A 142 19.86 12.04 8.12
C ARG A 142 18.47 11.73 7.55
N LEU A 143 18.26 10.51 7.04
CA LEU A 143 16.98 10.11 6.45
C LEU A 143 15.86 10.03 7.49
N ASN A 144 16.14 9.50 8.68
CA ASN A 144 15.18 9.50 9.79
C ASN A 144 14.81 10.94 10.20
N LYS A 145 15.78 11.85 10.22
CA LYS A 145 15.51 13.26 10.54
C LYS A 145 14.65 13.94 9.48
N LEU A 146 14.89 13.66 8.20
CA LEU A 146 14.07 14.19 7.11
C LEU A 146 12.62 13.67 7.19
N LEU A 147 12.43 12.38 7.48
CA LEU A 147 11.09 11.79 7.68
C LEU A 147 10.38 12.38 8.89
N GLU A 148 11.10 12.62 9.99
CA GLU A 148 10.53 13.27 11.17
C GLU A 148 10.02 14.68 10.82
N LEU A 149 10.81 15.47 10.08
CA LEU A 149 10.42 16.82 9.65
C LEU A 149 9.22 16.78 8.69
N GLU A 150 9.19 15.85 7.75
CA GLU A 150 8.05 15.63 6.86
C GLU A 150 6.79 15.25 7.66
N ASN A 151 6.91 14.31 8.60
CA ASN A 151 5.78 13.88 9.41
C ASN A 151 5.26 15.01 10.31
N ARG A 152 6.11 15.91 10.83
CA ARG A 152 5.66 17.08 11.60
C ARG A 152 4.70 17.98 10.79
N GLU A 153 4.90 18.07 9.48
CA GLU A 153 4.02 18.85 8.61
C GLU A 153 2.73 18.09 8.26
N TYR A 154 2.86 16.83 7.81
CA TYR A 154 1.76 16.09 7.18
C TYR A 154 1.03 15.10 8.09
N GLN A 155 1.66 14.64 9.18
CA GLN A 155 1.09 13.70 10.16
C GLN A 155 0.48 12.44 9.50
N ASP A 156 1.23 11.87 8.56
CA ASP A 156 0.79 10.76 7.71
C ASP A 156 1.84 9.65 7.54
N ILE A 157 2.92 9.65 8.33
CA ILE A 157 4.00 8.65 8.24
C ILE A 157 4.02 7.76 9.48
N LEU A 158 3.88 6.46 9.28
CA LEU A 158 4.16 5.43 10.29
C LEU A 158 5.53 4.83 10.00
N GLN A 159 6.42 4.89 10.98
CA GLN A 159 7.80 4.41 10.82
C GLN A 159 8.19 3.46 11.96
N TRP A 160 8.85 2.36 11.62
CA TRP A 160 9.43 1.40 12.56
C TRP A 160 10.94 1.24 12.34
N ASP A 161 11.67 0.88 13.39
CA ASP A 161 13.12 0.68 13.36
C ASP A 161 13.54 -0.71 12.83
N PHE A 162 13.17 -1.02 11.60
CA PHE A 162 13.70 -2.15 10.83
C PHE A 162 14.32 -1.66 9.52
N ASP A 163 15.17 -2.47 8.88
CA ASP A 163 15.76 -2.12 7.59
C ASP A 163 14.75 -2.31 6.46
N ASP A 164 14.47 -1.23 5.73
CA ASP A 164 13.44 -1.13 4.71
C ASP A 164 13.93 -1.70 3.38
N THR A 165 13.90 -3.03 3.30
CA THR A 165 14.30 -3.79 2.12
C THR A 165 13.10 -4.48 1.48
N PHE A 166 13.27 -4.90 0.22
CA PHE A 166 12.26 -5.71 -0.47
C PHE A 166 11.89 -6.99 0.31
N TYR A 167 12.85 -7.63 0.98
CA TYR A 167 12.61 -8.87 1.74
C TYR A 167 11.88 -8.64 3.06
N ASN A 168 11.78 -7.39 3.52
CA ASN A 168 11.08 -6.99 4.73
C ASN A 168 9.72 -6.34 4.44
N LEU A 169 9.22 -6.34 3.20
CA LEU A 169 7.89 -5.79 2.88
C LEU A 169 6.78 -6.50 3.65
N THR A 170 6.88 -7.82 3.83
CA THR A 170 5.92 -8.58 4.63
C THR A 170 5.91 -8.14 6.09
N LEU A 171 7.10 -7.91 6.67
CA LEU A 171 7.23 -7.39 8.02
C LEU A 171 6.61 -6.00 8.13
N LYS A 172 6.90 -5.11 7.17
CA LYS A 172 6.31 -3.77 7.07
C LYS A 172 4.78 -3.84 7.10
N GLN A 173 4.19 -4.76 6.35
CA GLN A 173 2.74 -4.92 6.29
C GLN A 173 2.15 -5.44 7.60
N ILE A 174 2.80 -6.41 8.25
CA ILE A 174 2.33 -6.96 9.53
C ILE A 174 2.40 -5.91 10.65
N LEU A 175 3.49 -5.13 10.70
CA LEU A 175 3.64 -4.03 11.65
C LEU A 175 2.54 -2.97 11.47
N PHE A 176 2.19 -2.67 10.22
CA PHE A 176 1.04 -1.81 9.93
C PHE A 176 -0.28 -2.44 10.42
N LEU A 177 -0.52 -3.72 10.18
CA LEU A 177 -1.75 -4.39 10.62
C LEU A 177 -1.85 -4.42 12.16
N GLU A 178 -0.74 -4.62 12.87
CA GLU A 178 -0.69 -4.47 14.34
C GLU A 178 -1.09 -3.05 14.77
N TRP A 179 -0.58 -2.03 14.07
CA TRP A 179 -0.93 -0.64 14.36
C TRP A 179 -2.42 -0.36 14.08
N MET A 180 -2.96 -0.90 12.98
CA MET A 180 -4.36 -0.74 12.61
C MET A 180 -5.29 -1.29 13.69
N GLU A 181 -5.05 -2.49 14.21
CA GLU A 181 -5.87 -3.07 15.29
C GLU A 181 -5.93 -2.19 16.54
N LYS A 182 -4.91 -1.36 16.79
CA LYS A 182 -4.82 -0.50 17.97
C LYS A 182 -5.40 0.89 17.74
N PHE A 183 -5.15 1.49 16.58
CA PHE A 183 -5.40 2.92 16.34
C PHE A 183 -6.43 3.21 15.25
N CYS A 184 -6.76 2.23 14.41
CA CYS A 184 -7.69 2.36 13.30
C CYS A 184 -8.51 1.07 13.06
N PRO A 185 -9.09 0.44 14.10
CA PRO A 185 -9.67 -0.91 14.00
C PRO A 185 -10.90 -0.99 13.10
N ASP A 186 -11.65 0.10 12.94
CA ASP A 186 -12.95 0.11 12.28
C ASP A 186 -12.96 0.81 10.93
N ALA A 187 -11.80 1.16 10.34
CA ALA A 187 -11.76 1.70 8.98
C ALA A 187 -12.26 0.65 7.97
N HIS A 188 -13.27 0.99 7.16
CA HIS A 188 -14.06 -0.01 6.42
C HIS A 188 -13.24 -0.78 5.37
N PHE A 189 -12.45 -0.04 4.58
CA PHE A 189 -11.65 -0.59 3.49
C PHE A 189 -10.25 -0.01 3.48
N LEU A 190 -9.34 -0.77 2.90
CA LEU A 190 -7.96 -0.38 2.70
C LEU A 190 -7.60 -0.52 1.22
N LEU A 191 -6.79 0.42 0.75
CA LEU A 191 -5.89 0.17 -0.38
C LEU A 191 -4.52 -0.12 0.20
N ASN A 192 -4.00 -1.32 -0.03
CA ASN A 192 -2.57 -1.56 0.14
C ASN A 192 -1.89 -1.32 -1.19
N GLY A 193 -0.93 -0.40 -1.26
CA GLY A 193 -0.30 -0.03 -2.53
C GLY A 193 1.16 0.39 -2.41
N ASP A 194 1.86 0.36 -3.54
CA ASP A 194 3.23 0.88 -3.69
C ASP A 194 3.20 2.38 -4.03
N ASP A 195 4.29 3.10 -3.79
CA ASP A 195 4.39 4.54 -4.05
C ASP A 195 4.67 4.92 -5.52
N ASP A 196 4.72 3.95 -6.45
CA ASP A 196 4.78 4.15 -7.91
C ASP A 196 3.58 3.63 -8.69
N ILE A 197 2.42 3.57 -8.06
CA ILE A 197 1.16 3.33 -8.78
C ILE A 197 0.48 4.63 -9.20
N PHE A 198 -0.27 4.54 -10.29
CA PHE A 198 -1.41 5.43 -10.52
C PHE A 198 -2.67 4.76 -9.95
N ALA A 199 -3.34 5.41 -9.00
CA ALA A 199 -4.61 4.93 -8.45
C ALA A 199 -5.73 5.93 -8.74
N ASN A 200 -6.85 5.44 -9.26
CA ASN A 200 -8.07 6.22 -9.37
C ASN A 200 -8.96 5.93 -8.15
N THR A 201 -8.70 6.67 -7.08
CA THR A 201 -9.43 6.55 -5.80
C THR A 201 -10.91 6.92 -5.92
N ASP A 202 -11.31 7.69 -6.94
CA ASP A 202 -12.72 8.01 -7.19
C ASP A 202 -13.46 6.75 -7.64
N ASN A 203 -12.88 6.01 -8.57
CA ASN A 203 -13.40 4.72 -9.02
C ASN A 203 -13.35 3.67 -7.91
N MET A 204 -12.33 3.68 -7.05
CA MET A 204 -12.26 2.77 -5.91
C MET A 204 -13.43 3.00 -4.94
N VAL A 205 -13.72 4.27 -4.62
CA VAL A 205 -14.90 4.62 -3.79
C VAL A 205 -16.17 4.14 -4.48
N GLN A 206 -16.36 4.46 -5.76
CA GLN A 206 -17.54 4.03 -6.52
C GLN A 206 -17.71 2.51 -6.50
N TYR A 207 -16.64 1.77 -6.80
CA TYR A 207 -16.63 0.30 -6.76
C TYR A 207 -17.03 -0.23 -5.38
N LEU A 208 -16.39 0.24 -4.30
CA LEU A 208 -16.64 -0.24 -2.95
C LEU A 208 -18.05 0.09 -2.46
N THR A 209 -18.56 1.30 -2.76
CA THR A 209 -19.94 1.69 -2.42
C THR A 209 -21.01 0.94 -3.20
N GLY A 210 -20.66 0.39 -4.37
CA GLY A 210 -21.57 -0.39 -5.20
C GLY A 210 -21.64 -1.88 -4.82
N LEU A 211 -20.89 -2.33 -3.81
CA LEU A 211 -20.94 -3.71 -3.35
C LEU A 211 -22.10 -3.91 -2.37
N ASP A 212 -22.93 -4.91 -2.63
CA ASP A 212 -24.09 -5.23 -1.81
C ASP A 212 -23.70 -5.57 -0.36
N ASP A 213 -24.35 -4.89 0.59
CA ASP A 213 -24.21 -5.10 2.03
C ASP A 213 -22.74 -5.20 2.51
N ASN A 214 -21.87 -4.36 1.96
CA ASN A 214 -20.44 -4.37 2.27
C ASN A 214 -20.01 -3.06 2.94
N ASP A 215 -20.08 -3.05 4.27
CA ASP A 215 -19.57 -1.99 5.16
C ASP A 215 -18.13 -2.24 5.63
N GLY A 216 -17.44 -3.21 5.01
CA GLY A 216 -16.11 -3.67 5.43
C GLY A 216 -16.13 -4.84 6.43
N SER A 217 -17.29 -5.23 6.96
CA SER A 217 -17.42 -6.35 7.90
C SER A 217 -17.36 -7.74 7.25
N LYS A 218 -17.42 -7.82 5.91
CA LYS A 218 -17.38 -9.07 5.14
C LYS A 218 -16.07 -9.22 4.39
N HIS A 219 -15.75 -10.44 3.97
CA HIS A 219 -14.54 -10.71 3.22
C HIS A 219 -14.52 -9.97 1.87
N LEU A 220 -13.50 -9.15 1.67
CA LEU A 220 -13.12 -8.57 0.39
C LEU A 220 -11.60 -8.54 0.32
N PHE A 221 -11.06 -9.14 -0.74
CA PHE A 221 -9.67 -9.03 -1.13
C PHE A 221 -9.62 -9.07 -2.64
N THR A 222 -9.37 -7.95 -3.30
CA THR A 222 -9.52 -7.84 -4.75
C THR A 222 -8.37 -7.07 -5.39
N GLY A 223 -7.92 -7.56 -6.54
CA GLY A 223 -6.75 -7.03 -7.23
C GLY A 223 -6.41 -7.82 -8.49
N HIS A 224 -5.15 -7.76 -8.92
CA HIS A 224 -4.67 -8.57 -10.04
C HIS A 224 -4.36 -10.00 -9.58
N LEU A 225 -5.38 -10.87 -9.63
CA LEU A 225 -5.26 -12.27 -9.22
C LEU A 225 -4.23 -13.07 -10.03
N ILE A 226 -3.31 -13.72 -9.32
CA ILE A 226 -2.33 -14.68 -9.82
C ILE A 226 -2.65 -16.04 -9.17
N GLN A 227 -3.10 -17.02 -9.96
CA GLN A 227 -3.54 -18.33 -9.43
C GLN A 227 -2.44 -19.39 -9.40
N TYR A 228 -1.51 -19.36 -10.35
CA TYR A 228 -0.49 -20.42 -10.54
C TYR A 228 0.93 -19.89 -10.33
N GLY A 229 1.08 -18.93 -9.42
CA GLY A 229 2.37 -18.36 -9.08
C GLY A 229 3.31 -19.43 -8.51
N ARG A 230 4.60 -19.33 -8.86
CA ARG A 230 5.65 -20.23 -8.36
C ARG A 230 6.82 -19.43 -7.82
N PRO A 231 7.52 -19.93 -6.80
CA PRO A 231 8.77 -19.33 -6.34
C PRO A 231 9.80 -19.29 -7.47
N ILE A 232 10.40 -18.14 -7.69
CA ILE A 232 11.54 -18.03 -8.60
C ILE A 232 12.78 -18.52 -7.85
N ARG A 233 13.43 -19.57 -8.37
CA ARG A 233 14.62 -20.19 -7.76
C ARG A 233 15.92 -19.72 -8.42
N HIS A 234 16.00 -18.44 -8.76
CA HIS A 234 17.14 -17.87 -9.48
C HIS A 234 17.84 -16.80 -8.62
N PRO A 235 19.10 -17.01 -8.16
CA PRO A 235 19.78 -16.11 -7.23
C PRO A 235 19.82 -14.63 -7.63
N ASP A 236 19.96 -14.33 -8.93
CA ASP A 236 20.04 -12.96 -9.43
C ASP A 236 18.67 -12.27 -9.58
N SER A 237 17.58 -12.98 -9.34
CA SER A 237 16.24 -12.40 -9.39
C SER A 237 15.94 -11.65 -8.09
N LYS A 238 15.39 -10.44 -8.19
CA LYS A 238 14.79 -9.72 -7.05
C LYS A 238 13.76 -10.57 -6.29
N TYR A 239 13.09 -11.48 -7.01
CA TYR A 239 12.05 -12.37 -6.50
C TYR A 239 12.58 -13.76 -6.13
N ASN A 240 13.89 -13.91 -5.90
CA ASN A 240 14.50 -15.19 -5.56
C ASN A 240 14.01 -15.72 -4.20
N ILE A 241 13.31 -16.83 -4.22
CA ILE A 241 12.89 -17.53 -3.01
C ILE A 241 13.48 -18.93 -3.08
N PRO A 242 14.55 -19.25 -2.35
CA PRO A 242 15.14 -20.58 -2.36
C PRO A 242 14.31 -21.58 -1.54
N VAL A 243 14.56 -22.88 -1.74
CA VAL A 243 13.80 -23.97 -1.08
C VAL A 243 13.91 -23.96 0.44
N GLN A 244 14.99 -23.38 0.95
CA GLN A 244 15.25 -23.15 2.37
C GLN A 244 14.28 -22.15 3.00
N VAL A 245 13.76 -21.21 2.21
CA VAL A 245 12.76 -20.22 2.64
C VAL A 245 11.36 -20.77 2.46
N HIS A 246 11.06 -21.35 1.29
CA HIS A 246 9.75 -21.93 0.97
C HIS A 246 9.91 -23.23 0.21
N LYS A 247 9.57 -24.36 0.84
CA LYS A 247 9.80 -25.70 0.29
C LYS A 247 8.88 -26.05 -0.89
N SER A 248 7.63 -25.58 -0.87
CA SER A 248 6.68 -25.86 -1.95
C SER A 248 7.10 -25.13 -3.23
N ASP A 249 6.86 -25.75 -4.38
CA ASP A 249 7.09 -25.16 -5.71
C ASP A 249 5.89 -24.40 -6.26
N SER A 250 4.89 -24.17 -5.41
CA SER A 250 3.70 -23.39 -5.74
C SER A 250 3.37 -22.40 -4.61
N TYR A 251 2.74 -21.30 -5.00
CA TYR A 251 2.09 -20.37 -4.11
C TYR A 251 0.57 -20.55 -4.15
N PRO A 252 -0.13 -20.25 -3.05
CA PRO A 252 -1.59 -20.10 -3.09
C PRO A 252 -1.97 -18.94 -4.01
N PRO A 253 -3.24 -18.86 -4.45
CA PRO A 253 -3.73 -17.68 -5.16
C PRO A 253 -3.51 -16.40 -4.35
N TYR A 254 -3.04 -15.35 -5.01
CA TYR A 254 -2.78 -14.04 -4.40
C TYR A 254 -3.02 -12.91 -5.40
N CYS A 255 -3.22 -11.68 -4.92
CA CYS A 255 -3.23 -10.50 -5.79
C CYS A 255 -1.80 -9.98 -5.93
N GLY A 256 -1.29 -9.83 -7.15
CA GLY A 256 0.06 -9.33 -7.41
C GLY A 256 0.28 -7.87 -7.01
N GLY A 257 1.55 -7.48 -6.91
CA GLY A 257 2.03 -6.21 -6.37
C GLY A 257 1.61 -4.95 -7.12
N GLY A 258 2.07 -3.78 -6.70
CA GLY A 258 1.47 -2.50 -7.07
C GLY A 258 0.32 -2.14 -6.14
N GLY A 259 -0.71 -2.98 -6.03
CA GLY A 259 -1.69 -2.84 -4.95
C GLY A 259 -2.99 -3.64 -5.09
N PHE A 260 -3.72 -3.72 -3.99
CA PHE A 260 -5.00 -4.42 -3.86
C PHE A 260 -5.92 -3.76 -2.84
N LEU A 261 -7.22 -3.95 -3.00
CA LEU A 261 -8.24 -3.51 -2.05
C LEU A 261 -8.61 -4.65 -1.11
N LEU A 262 -8.77 -4.34 0.17
CA LEU A 262 -9.20 -5.28 1.19
C LEU A 262 -10.16 -4.63 2.19
N SER A 263 -11.07 -5.43 2.75
CA SER A 263 -11.96 -4.99 3.84
C SER A 263 -11.28 -5.06 5.20
N GLN A 264 -11.84 -4.33 6.16
CA GLN A 264 -11.53 -4.41 7.59
C GLN A 264 -11.54 -5.84 8.11
N PHE A 265 -12.59 -6.60 7.80
CA PHE A 265 -12.68 -8.01 8.20
C PHE A 265 -11.47 -8.80 7.70
N THR A 266 -11.09 -8.57 6.44
CA THR A 266 -10.00 -9.31 5.81
C THR A 266 -8.64 -8.91 6.37
N SER A 267 -8.40 -7.62 6.62
CA SER A 267 -7.16 -7.16 7.23
C SER A 267 -6.94 -7.77 8.62
N ARG A 268 -8.00 -7.84 9.43
CA ARG A 268 -7.99 -8.50 10.76
C ARG A 268 -7.75 -10.00 10.69
N VAL A 269 -8.38 -10.69 9.74
CA VAL A 269 -8.12 -12.12 9.49
C VAL A 269 -6.66 -12.35 9.10
N ILE A 270 -6.12 -11.54 8.18
CA ILE A 270 -4.72 -11.64 7.76
C ILE A 270 -3.79 -11.45 8.96
N TYR A 271 -4.02 -10.41 9.77
CA TYR A 271 -3.23 -10.16 10.98
C TYR A 271 -3.27 -11.35 11.94
N THR A 272 -4.47 -11.88 12.21
CA THR A 272 -4.65 -13.04 13.10
C THR A 272 -3.93 -14.28 12.57
N MET A 273 -4.03 -14.58 11.27
CA MET A 273 -3.35 -15.72 10.67
C MET A 273 -1.83 -15.54 10.64
N SER A 274 -1.36 -14.30 10.50
CA SER A 274 0.06 -13.96 10.39
C SER A 274 0.87 -14.46 11.60
N HIS A 275 0.28 -14.52 12.79
CA HIS A 275 0.95 -14.98 14.01
C HIS A 275 1.44 -16.43 13.94
N SER A 276 0.86 -17.24 13.05
CA SER A 276 1.11 -18.68 12.97
C SER A 276 1.65 -19.13 11.61
N ILE A 277 2.02 -18.18 10.73
CA ILE A 277 2.61 -18.44 9.42
C ILE A 277 4.01 -17.82 9.42
N PRO A 278 5.10 -18.58 9.19
CA PRO A 278 6.45 -18.01 9.06
C PRO A 278 6.49 -16.93 7.98
N LEU A 279 7.19 -15.83 8.23
CA LEU A 279 7.30 -14.74 7.25
C LEU A 279 7.84 -15.28 5.92
N LEU A 280 7.29 -14.77 4.82
CA LEU A 280 7.79 -14.98 3.47
C LEU A 280 8.22 -13.61 2.91
N PRO A 281 9.34 -13.47 2.19
CA PRO A 281 9.79 -12.17 1.69
C PRO A 281 8.86 -11.49 0.68
N ILE A 282 8.03 -12.27 -0.03
CA ILE A 282 7.07 -11.74 -1.01
C ILE A 282 5.77 -11.44 -0.27
N ASP A 283 5.50 -10.16 -0.01
CA ASP A 283 4.37 -9.68 0.80
C ASP A 283 3.03 -10.06 0.21
N ASP A 284 2.84 -9.88 -1.09
CA ASP A 284 1.61 -10.23 -1.78
C ASP A 284 1.26 -11.73 -1.64
N VAL A 285 2.27 -12.59 -1.79
CA VAL A 285 2.13 -14.04 -1.62
C VAL A 285 1.83 -14.37 -0.16
N TYR A 286 2.48 -13.69 0.78
CA TYR A 286 2.22 -13.89 2.21
C TYR A 286 0.76 -13.57 2.56
N MET A 287 0.17 -12.51 2.00
CA MET A 287 -1.27 -12.25 2.15
C MET A 287 -2.11 -13.42 1.62
N GLY A 288 -1.76 -13.97 0.45
CA GLY A 288 -2.39 -15.16 -0.10
C GLY A 288 -2.30 -16.39 0.83
N MET A 289 -1.14 -16.61 1.47
CA MET A 289 -0.97 -17.67 2.47
C MET A 289 -1.86 -17.46 3.70
N CYS A 290 -2.01 -16.23 4.17
CA CYS A 290 -2.93 -15.91 5.25
C CYS A 290 -4.39 -16.18 4.86
N LEU A 291 -4.81 -15.80 3.65
CA LEU A 291 -6.16 -16.08 3.14
C LEU A 291 -6.41 -17.59 3.00
N GLU A 292 -5.46 -18.34 2.42
CA GLU A 292 -5.57 -19.79 2.28
C GLU A 292 -5.76 -20.48 3.64
N LYS A 293 -4.96 -20.08 4.64
CA LYS A 293 -5.09 -20.62 6.00
C LYS A 293 -6.46 -20.32 6.61
N ALA A 294 -7.02 -19.15 6.32
CA ALA A 294 -8.36 -18.75 6.75
C ALA A 294 -9.48 -19.34 5.86
N ARG A 295 -9.16 -20.11 4.82
CA ARG A 295 -10.10 -20.64 3.81
C ARG A 295 -10.87 -19.53 3.08
N LEU A 296 -10.21 -18.39 2.87
CA LEU A 296 -10.69 -17.27 2.09
C LEU A 296 -9.95 -17.23 0.74
N GLN A 297 -10.52 -16.52 -0.24
CA GLN A 297 -9.95 -16.47 -1.58
C GLN A 297 -9.89 -15.03 -2.11
N PRO A 298 -8.75 -14.61 -2.67
CA PRO A 298 -8.66 -13.36 -3.41
C PRO A 298 -9.52 -13.39 -4.67
N ARG A 299 -10.03 -12.23 -5.09
CA ARG A 299 -10.82 -12.05 -6.31
C ARG A 299 -10.06 -11.22 -7.34
N HIS A 300 -10.27 -11.54 -8.61
CA HIS A 300 -9.76 -10.73 -9.71
C HIS A 300 -10.62 -9.48 -9.88
N HIS A 301 -9.99 -8.33 -10.09
CA HIS A 301 -10.67 -7.12 -10.57
C HIS A 301 -10.01 -6.62 -11.84
N ILE A 302 -10.81 -6.48 -12.90
CA ILE A 302 -10.33 -6.06 -14.23
C ILE A 302 -9.71 -4.66 -14.21
N GLY A 303 -10.15 -3.77 -13.32
CA GLY A 303 -9.57 -2.44 -13.15
C GLY A 303 -8.19 -2.40 -12.47
N VAL A 304 -7.63 -3.51 -11.99
CA VAL A 304 -6.31 -3.55 -11.33
C VAL A 304 -5.26 -4.15 -12.27
N ARG A 305 -4.26 -3.34 -12.62
CA ARG A 305 -3.33 -3.60 -13.74
C ARG A 305 -1.88 -3.46 -13.28
N THR A 306 -1.33 -4.55 -12.77
CA THR A 306 -0.02 -4.58 -12.11
C THR A 306 1.16 -4.78 -13.08
N PHE A 307 0.87 -5.04 -14.35
CA PHE A 307 1.84 -5.17 -15.44
C PHE A 307 1.69 -4.07 -16.50
N GLY A 308 1.14 -2.92 -16.11
CA GLY A 308 0.79 -1.83 -17.02
C GLY A 308 -0.50 -2.09 -17.81
N LEU A 309 -0.81 -1.17 -18.73
CA LEU A 309 -1.91 -1.31 -19.67
C LEU A 309 -1.41 -1.83 -21.01
N TYR A 310 -2.14 -2.79 -21.58
CA TYR A 310 -1.97 -3.15 -22.98
C TYR A 310 -2.64 -2.08 -23.86
N VAL A 311 -1.83 -1.27 -24.55
CA VAL A 311 -2.31 -0.22 -25.45
C VAL A 311 -2.04 -0.66 -26.90
N PRO A 312 -3.09 -0.89 -27.72
CA PRO A 312 -2.95 -1.47 -29.06
C PRO A 312 -2.11 -0.66 -30.06
N SER A 313 -1.96 0.66 -29.88
CA SER A 313 -1.51 1.59 -30.94
C SER A 313 -0.06 2.08 -30.83
N GLY A 314 0.80 1.46 -30.01
CA GLY A 314 2.20 1.85 -29.84
C GLY A 314 2.45 2.89 -28.73
N GLN A 315 3.73 3.15 -28.44
CA GLN A 315 4.18 3.87 -27.22
C GLN A 315 3.65 5.31 -27.09
N HIS A 316 3.31 5.99 -28.19
CA HIS A 316 2.84 7.38 -28.16
C HIS A 316 1.43 7.54 -27.58
N GLU A 317 0.60 6.48 -27.60
CA GLU A 317 -0.74 6.49 -26.99
C GLU A 317 -0.77 5.87 -25.59
N ALA A 318 0.37 5.37 -25.10
CA ALA A 318 0.45 4.65 -23.84
C ALA A 318 -0.03 5.50 -22.65
N TYR A 319 0.10 6.84 -22.71
CA TYR A 319 -0.35 7.77 -21.69
C TYR A 319 -1.62 8.54 -22.06
N ASN A 320 -2.45 8.01 -22.96
CA ASN A 320 -3.76 8.61 -23.25
C ASN A 320 -4.67 8.50 -22.01
N PRO A 321 -5.12 9.62 -21.41
CA PRO A 321 -5.92 9.63 -20.20
C PRO A 321 -7.21 8.78 -20.26
N CYS A 322 -7.78 8.60 -21.45
CA CYS A 322 -9.00 7.79 -21.63
C CYS A 322 -8.81 6.32 -21.24
N TYR A 323 -7.61 5.76 -21.36
CA TYR A 323 -7.34 4.38 -20.92
C TYR A 323 -7.25 4.25 -19.40
N TYR A 324 -6.95 5.33 -18.70
CA TYR A 324 -6.76 5.37 -17.24
C TYR A 324 -7.98 5.89 -16.50
N ARG A 325 -9.00 6.36 -17.22
CA ARG A 325 -10.21 6.91 -16.59
C ARG A 325 -11.03 5.86 -15.84
N GLU A 326 -11.11 4.64 -16.38
CA GLU A 326 -12.00 3.58 -15.87
C GLU A 326 -11.27 2.51 -15.03
N VAL A 327 -9.95 2.60 -14.90
CA VAL A 327 -9.16 1.65 -14.10
C VAL A 327 -9.24 2.01 -12.62
N LEU A 328 -8.94 1.06 -11.75
CA LEU A 328 -8.71 1.32 -10.32
C LEU A 328 -7.25 1.66 -10.08
N LEU A 329 -6.33 0.86 -10.62
CA LEU A 329 -4.91 0.95 -10.32
C LEU A 329 -4.07 0.47 -11.50
N VAL A 330 -2.99 1.19 -11.80
CA VAL A 330 -1.97 0.78 -12.78
C VAL A 330 -0.56 0.93 -12.21
N HIS A 331 0.24 -0.13 -12.32
CA HIS A 331 1.68 -0.11 -12.07
C HIS A 331 2.44 -0.04 -13.41
N ARG A 332 3.46 0.79 -13.62
CA ARG A 332 4.12 1.77 -12.74
C ARG A 332 4.17 3.16 -13.35
N PHE A 333 4.27 4.18 -12.50
CA PHE A 333 4.33 5.59 -12.88
C PHE A 333 5.48 6.31 -12.18
N LEU A 334 6.13 7.23 -12.90
CA LEU A 334 7.03 8.21 -12.30
C LEU A 334 6.23 9.35 -11.65
N PRO A 335 6.80 10.10 -10.67
CA PRO A 335 6.07 11.14 -9.96
C PRO A 335 5.38 12.16 -10.88
N TYR A 336 6.09 12.69 -11.87
CA TYR A 336 5.51 13.66 -12.81
C TYR A 336 4.38 13.04 -13.65
N GLN A 337 4.46 11.74 -13.98
CA GLN A 337 3.43 11.05 -14.74
C GLN A 337 2.15 10.90 -13.92
N ILE A 338 2.29 10.60 -12.61
CA ILE A 338 1.14 10.57 -11.67
C ILE A 338 0.46 11.93 -11.64
N TYR A 339 1.25 13.00 -11.47
CA TYR A 339 0.72 14.36 -11.43
C TYR A 339 -0.07 14.72 -12.69
N ILE A 340 0.54 14.52 -13.86
CA ILE A 340 -0.11 14.83 -15.14
C ILE A 340 -1.35 13.96 -15.33
N MET A 341 -1.22 12.64 -15.21
CA MET A 341 -2.32 11.70 -15.46
C MET A 341 -3.52 11.98 -14.56
N TRP A 342 -3.29 12.22 -13.25
CA TRP A 342 -4.36 12.56 -12.32
C TRP A 342 -5.13 13.80 -12.76
N HIS A 343 -4.45 14.85 -13.20
CA HIS A 343 -5.12 16.06 -13.64
C HIS A 343 -5.81 15.90 -15.00
N GLU A 344 -5.22 15.13 -15.91
CA GLU A 344 -5.82 14.89 -17.23
C GLU A 344 -7.09 14.05 -17.14
N ILE A 345 -7.14 12.99 -16.31
CA ILE A 345 -8.35 12.16 -16.18
C ILE A 345 -9.56 12.90 -15.58
N HIS A 346 -9.32 14.00 -14.86
CA HIS A 346 -10.35 14.87 -14.29
C HIS A 346 -10.72 16.07 -15.16
N ARG A 347 -10.13 16.19 -16.36
CA ARG A 347 -10.58 17.18 -17.36
C ARG A 347 -11.81 16.67 -18.11
N ASP A 348 -12.44 17.57 -18.85
CA ASP A 348 -13.48 17.20 -19.81
C ASP A 348 -12.85 16.45 -20.99
N LEU A 349 -12.72 15.13 -20.84
CA LEU A 349 -12.12 14.23 -21.82
C LEU A 349 -13.18 13.64 -22.74
N ASN A 350 -13.02 13.85 -24.04
CA ASN A 350 -13.82 13.19 -25.07
C ASN A 350 -13.22 11.82 -25.44
N CYS A 351 -13.68 10.77 -24.75
CA CYS A 351 -13.20 9.39 -24.96
C CYS A 351 -14.01 8.60 -26.01
N THR A 352 -14.60 9.26 -27.01
CA THR A 352 -15.53 8.67 -28.00
C THR A 352 -14.94 7.59 -28.91
N LYS A 353 -13.62 7.37 -28.92
CA LYS A 353 -13.02 6.22 -29.61
C LYS A 353 -13.00 4.98 -28.70
N ARG A 354 -14.17 4.37 -28.46
CA ARG A 354 -14.22 2.94 -28.12
C ARG A 354 -13.97 2.18 -29.42
N THR A 355 -12.73 1.79 -29.69
CA THR A 355 -12.45 0.78 -30.72
C THR A 355 -13.27 -0.46 -30.38
N LYS A 356 -14.17 -0.85 -31.30
CA LYS A 356 -14.86 -2.13 -31.29
C LYS A 356 -13.81 -3.24 -31.10
N VAL A 357 -13.74 -3.79 -29.89
CA VAL A 357 -13.09 -5.08 -29.69
C VAL A 357 -14.02 -6.10 -30.33
N ASN A 358 -13.53 -6.81 -31.33
CA ASN A 358 -14.27 -7.83 -32.07
C ASN A 358 -14.94 -8.81 -31.09
N GLU A 359 -16.25 -8.98 -31.23
CA GLU A 359 -17.10 -9.92 -30.50
C GLU A 359 -16.84 -11.42 -30.81
N ASN A 360 -15.66 -11.78 -31.34
CA ASN A 360 -15.34 -13.15 -31.75
C ASN A 360 -14.18 -13.81 -30.99
N SER A 361 -13.80 -13.27 -29.84
CA SER A 361 -13.00 -14.01 -28.86
C SER A 361 -13.80 -14.09 -27.57
N GLU A 362 -14.43 -15.24 -27.35
CA GLU A 362 -14.95 -15.64 -26.03
C GLU A 362 -13.83 -15.46 -24.99
N ILE A 363 -13.86 -14.36 -24.23
CA ILE A 363 -13.34 -14.21 -22.86
C ILE A 363 -14.05 -12.98 -22.25
N PHE A 364 -15.19 -13.31 -21.65
CA PHE A 364 -15.97 -12.69 -20.56
C PHE A 364 -16.06 -11.17 -20.39
N MET A 365 -17.34 -10.76 -20.48
CA MET A 365 -17.95 -9.47 -20.15
C MET A 365 -17.87 -9.11 -18.66
N LEU A 366 -17.71 -7.80 -18.43
CA LEU A 366 -18.06 -6.97 -17.25
C LEU A 366 -17.35 -7.24 -15.92
#